data_AF-A0A1Q5SBK7-F1
#
_entry.id   AF-A0A1Q5SBK7-F1
#
_cell.length_a   1.000
_cell.length_b   1.000
_cell.length_c   1.000
_cell.angle_alpha   90.00
_cell.angle_beta   90.00
_cell.angle_gamma   90.00
#
_symmetry.space_group_name_H-M   'P 1'
#
loop_
_entity.id
_entity.type
_entity.pdbx_description
1 polymer ?
#
loop_
_entity_poly.entity_id
_entity_poly.type
_entity_poly.pdbx_seq_one_letter_code
_entity_poly.pdbx_strand_id
1 'polypeptide(L)' 'MVKPREEASSARARTDGRRQLLVYLDADIIKDLKRVALDADRPAYEIVEEAVREFLRVKKRKK' A
#
# COMPACT_ATOMS: atom_id res chain seq x y z
N MET A 1 9.85 -13.02 24.20
CA MET A 1 9.72 -12.57 22.79
C MET A 1 9.77 -13.80 21.89
N VAL A 2 8.65 -14.18 21.27
CA VAL A 2 8.63 -15.31 20.31
C VAL A 2 9.14 -14.77 18.97
N LYS A 3 10.24 -15.33 18.46
CA LYS A 3 10.72 -15.01 17.11
C LYS A 3 9.67 -15.48 16.09
N PRO A 4 9.25 -14.63 15.12
CA PRO A 4 8.37 -15.08 14.05
C PRO A 4 9.07 -16.20 13.27
N ARG A 5 8.37 -17.29 12.96
CA ARG A 5 8.88 -18.35 12.09
C ARG A 5 9.17 -17.75 10.72
N GLU A 6 10.44 -17.80 10.28
CA GLU A 6 10.89 -17.23 8.98
C GLU A 6 10.09 -17.76 7.78
N GLU A 7 9.59 -19.00 7.85
CA GLU A 7 8.75 -19.61 6.81
C GLU A 7 7.41 -18.87 6.58
N ALA A 8 6.82 -18.27 7.62
CA ALA A 8 5.59 -17.50 7.45
C ALA A 8 5.82 -16.15 6.74
N SER A 9 7.07 -15.67 6.73
CA SER A 9 7.48 -14.41 6.09
C SER A 9 7.73 -14.59 4.59
N SER A 10 8.34 -15.71 4.17
CA SER A 10 8.58 -16.00 2.75
C SER A 10 7.29 -16.32 1.98
N ALA A 11 6.29 -16.94 2.62
CA ALA A 11 4.98 -17.20 2.04
C ALA A 11 4.17 -15.93 1.68
N ARG A 12 4.61 -14.75 2.16
CA ARG A 12 3.96 -13.45 1.91
C ARG A 12 4.67 -12.63 0.83
N ALA A 13 5.72 -13.17 0.21
CA ALA A 13 6.42 -12.53 -0.87
C ALA A 13 5.49 -12.47 -2.09
N ARG A 14 5.03 -11.27 -2.43
CA ARG A 14 4.23 -11.07 -3.63
C ARG A 14 5.10 -11.26 -4.87
N THR A 15 4.53 -11.85 -5.91
CA THR A 15 5.19 -12.05 -7.21
C THR A 15 5.53 -10.72 -7.90
N ASP A 16 4.83 -9.64 -7.57
CA ASP A 16 5.02 -8.29 -8.11
C ASP A 16 6.12 -7.48 -7.40
N GLY A 17 6.82 -8.06 -6.42
CA GLY A 17 7.89 -7.40 -5.67
C GLY A 17 7.42 -6.34 -4.67
N ARG A 18 6.11 -6.09 -4.54
CA ARG A 18 5.57 -5.14 -3.56
C ARG A 18 5.65 -5.73 -2.15
N ARG A 19 5.88 -4.85 -1.17
CA ARG A 19 5.96 -5.19 0.26
C ARG A 19 4.87 -4.47 1.04
N GLN A 20 4.43 -5.08 2.14
CA GLN A 20 3.42 -4.50 3.01
C GLN A 20 4.00 -3.32 3.80
N LEU A 21 3.19 -2.27 3.96
CA LEU A 21 3.43 -1.14 4.84
C LEU A 21 2.15 -0.90 5.65
N LEU A 22 2.26 -0.91 6.98
CA LEU A 22 1.15 -0.54 7.85
C LEU A 22 1.09 0.99 7.98
N VAL A 23 -0.04 1.58 7.61
CA VAL A 23 -0.33 3.00 7.77
C VAL A 23 -1.66 3.20 8.48
N TYR A 24 -1.74 4.25 9.29
CA TYR A 24 -2.99 4.71 9.87
C TYR A 24 -3.57 5.81 8.99
N LEU A 25 -4.86 5.68 8.65
CA LEU A 25 -5.64 6.63 7.86
C LEU A 25 -6.97 6.85 8.55
N ASP A 26 -7.60 7.99 8.30
CA ASP A 26 -8.96 8.24 8.77
C ASP A 26 -9.94 7.21 8.19
N ALA A 27 -10.94 6.83 8.99
CA ALA A 27 -11.88 5.79 8.64
C ALA A 27 -12.63 6.09 7.32
N ASP A 28 -12.95 7.36 7.07
CA ASP A 28 -13.67 7.76 5.86
C ASP A 28 -12.79 7.71 4.62
N ILE A 29 -11.50 8.06 4.75
CA ILE A 29 -10.52 7.88 3.68
C ILE A 29 -10.39 6.40 3.31
N ILE A 30 -10.39 5.49 4.31
CA ILE A 30 -10.34 4.05 4.06
C ILE A 30 -11.56 3.58 3.28
N LYS A 31 -12.76 4.06 3.62
CA LYS A 31 -14.01 3.69 2.91
C LYS A 31 -13.99 4.17 1.47
N ASP A 32 -13.61 5.43 1.25
CA ASP A 32 -13.55 6.01 -0.09
C ASP A 32 -12.51 5.30 -0.96
N LEU A 33 -11.31 5.03 -0.42
CA LEU A 33 -10.29 4.26 -1.13
C LEU A 33 -10.80 2.87 -1.55
N LYS A 34 -11.51 2.18 -0.65
CA LYS A 34 -12.10 0.88 -0.95
C LYS A 34 -13.17 0.97 -2.03
N ARG A 35 -14.03 1.98 -1.98
CA ARG A 35 -15.07 2.21 -3.00
C ARG A 35 -14.43 2.43 -4.37
N VAL A 36 -13.47 3.35 -4.47
CA VAL A 36 -12.77 3.62 -5.74
C VAL A 36 -12.04 2.37 -6.27
N ALA A 37 -11.43 1.59 -5.37
CA ALA A 37 -10.79 0.32 -5.75
C ALA A 37 -11.79 -0.68 -6.35
N LEU A 38 -12.99 -0.80 -5.75
CA LEU A 38 -14.06 -1.65 -6.28
C LEU A 38 -14.59 -1.14 -7.62
N ASP A 39 -14.85 0.16 -7.74
CA ASP A 39 -15.35 0.78 -8.97
C ASP A 39 -14.35 0.62 -10.14
N ALA A 40 -13.04 0.60 -9.84
CA ALA A 40 -11.98 0.45 -10.81
C ALA A 40 -11.59 -1.01 -11.11
N ASP A 41 -12.20 -2.00 -10.43
CA ASP A 41 -11.81 -3.43 -10.46
C ASP A 41 -10.31 -3.66 -10.21
N ARG A 42 -9.73 -2.91 -9.27
CA ARG A 42 -8.29 -2.93 -8.97
C ARG A 42 -8.04 -2.92 -7.47
N PRO A 43 -6.95 -3.54 -7.00
CA PRO A 43 -6.65 -3.54 -5.57
C PRO A 43 -6.23 -2.16 -5.07
N ALA A 44 -6.71 -1.78 -3.88
CA ALA A 44 -6.50 -0.46 -3.28
C ALA A 44 -5.01 -0.04 -3.16
N TYR A 45 -4.08 -0.98 -3.04
CA TYR A 45 -2.65 -0.65 -2.94
C TYR A 45 -2.11 0.00 -4.22
N GLU A 46 -2.71 -0.26 -5.39
CA GLU A 46 -2.26 0.36 -6.65
C GLU A 46 -2.58 1.84 -6.67
N ILE A 47 -3.79 2.20 -6.25
CA ILE A 47 -4.23 3.59 -6.12
C ILE A 47 -3.36 4.34 -5.10
N VAL A 48 -3.07 3.70 -3.96
CA VAL A 48 -2.16 4.28 -2.96
C VAL A 48 -0.76 4.47 -3.52
N GLU A 49 -0.24 3.49 -4.26
CA GLU A 49 1.09 3.59 -4.87
C GLU A 49 1.16 4.74 -5.89
N GLU A 50 0.14 4.90 -6.73
CA GLU A 50 0.03 6.01 -7.69
C GLU A 50 0.04 7.37 -6.96
N ALA A 51 -0.81 7.55 -5.94
CA ALA A 51 -0.89 8.78 -5.15
C ALA A 51 0.43 9.10 -4.42
N VAL A 52 1.07 8.09 -3.82
CA VAL A 52 2.36 8.24 -3.14
C VAL A 52 3.47 8.62 -4.12
N ARG A 53 3.52 7.99 -5.31
CA ARG A 53 4.50 8.34 -6.35
C ARG A 53 4.35 9.79 -6.78
N GLU A 54 3.12 10.27 -6.97
CA GLU A 54 2.86 11.65 -7.31
C GLU A 54 3.32 12.62 -6.21
N PHE A 55 2.96 12.35 -4.96
CA PHE A 55 3.38 13.15 -3.82
C PHE A 55 4.91 13.25 -3.71
N LEU A 56 5.60 12.12 -3.84
CA LEU A 56 7.06 12.06 -3.77
C LEU A 56 7.74 12.77 -4.95
N ARG A 57 7.15 12.72 -6.15
CA ARG A 57 7.66 13.45 -7.32
C ARG A 57 7.69 14.95 -7.07
N VAL A 58 6.65 15.50 -6.46
CA VAL A 58 6.59 16.93 -6.09
C VAL A 58 7.66 17.28 -5.07
N LYS A 59 7.88 16.42 -4.06
CA LYS A 59 8.90 16.65 -3.02
C LYS A 59 10.33 16.59 -3.57
N LYS A 60 10.62 15.67 -4.49
CA LYS A 60 11.96 15.54 -5.11
C LYS A 60 12.34 16.74 -5.99
N ARG A 61 11.37 17.38 -6.64
CA ARG A 61 11.62 18.58 -7.47
C ARG A 61 11.87 19.85 -6.66
N LYS A 62 11.49 19.86 -5.38
CA LYS A 62 11.69 21.00 -4.46
C LYS A 62 13.01 20.92 -3.68
N LYS A 63 13.87 19.98 -4.04
CA LYS A 63 15.20 19.76 -3.45
C LYS A 63 16.25 19.94 -4.54
#